data_AF-A0A3D0S5G1-F1
#
_entry.id   AF-A0A3D0S5G1-F1
#
_cell.length_a   1.000
_cell.length_b   1.000
_cell.length_c   1.000
_cell.angle_alpha   90.00
_cell.angle_beta   90.00
_cell.angle_gamma   90.00
#
_symmetry.space_group_name_H-M   'P 1'
#
loop_
_entity.id
_entity.type
_entity.pdbx_description
1 polymer ?
#
loop_
_entity_poly.entity_id
_entity_poly.type
_entity_poly.pdbx_seq_one_letter_code
_entity_poly.pdbx_strand_id
1 'polypeptide(L)' 'SGLCGQAPSDYPEMAEFLVEVGIDSMSLNPDSVLSTTRRVLDLEQRLEESAPERR' A
#
# COMPACT_ATOMS: atom_id res chain seq x y z
N SER A 1 -2.76 -6.24 10.19
CA SER A 1 -1.42 -6.85 10.45
C SER A 1 -0.33 -5.97 9.89
N GLY A 2 0.95 -6.08 10.31
CA GLY A 2 2.01 -5.18 9.80
C GLY A 2 3.36 -5.84 9.52
N LEU A 3 4.06 -5.36 8.49
CA LEU A 3 5.35 -5.88 8.01
C LEU A 3 6.50 -4.87 8.26
N CYS A 4 7.65 -5.37 8.72
CA CYS A 4 8.88 -4.58 8.95
C CYS A 4 10.01 -5.03 8.00
N GLY A 5 10.68 -4.08 7.34
CA GLY A 5 11.77 -4.30 6.40
C GLY A 5 11.96 -3.11 5.44
N GLN A 6 13.05 -3.07 4.69
CA GLN A 6 13.30 -2.02 3.69
C GLN A 6 12.53 -2.24 2.38
N ALA A 7 12.03 -3.47 2.16
CA ALA A 7 11.35 -3.87 0.93
C ALA A 7 10.22 -2.92 0.47
N PRO A 8 9.26 -2.48 1.31
CA PRO A 8 8.22 -1.54 0.86
C PRO A 8 8.74 -0.12 0.58
N SER A 9 9.96 0.22 1.02
CA SER A 9 10.60 1.51 0.67
C SER A 9 11.37 1.45 -0.64
N ASP A 10 12.00 0.31 -0.93
CA ASP A 10 12.83 0.11 -2.11
C ASP A 10 12.03 -0.37 -3.33
N TYR A 11 10.94 -1.11 -3.08
CA TYR A 11 10.09 -1.74 -4.10
C TYR A 11 8.64 -1.28 -3.93
N PRO A 12 8.19 -0.25 -4.68
CA PRO A 12 6.83 0.25 -4.59
C PRO A 12 5.75 -0.81 -4.85
N GLU A 13 6.03 -1.78 -5.73
CA GLU A 13 5.18 -2.92 -6.01
C GLU A 13 4.94 -3.81 -4.77
N MET A 14 5.90 -3.83 -3.83
CA MET A 14 5.76 -4.54 -2.58
C MET A 14 4.78 -3.81 -1.64
N ALA A 15 4.81 -2.47 -1.62
CA ALA A 15 3.82 -1.68 -0.87
C ALA A 15 2.41 -1.88 -1.44
N GLU A 16 2.27 -1.90 -2.76
CA GLU A 16 1.00 -2.17 -3.44
C GLU A 16 0.47 -3.57 -3.12
N PHE A 17 1.32 -4.60 -3.22
CA PHE A 17 0.94 -5.98 -2.86
C PHE A 17 0.50 -6.10 -1.40
N LEU A 18 1.17 -5.40 -0.46
CA LEU A 18 0.79 -5.42 0.96
C LEU A 18 -0.62 -4.88 1.17
N VAL A 19 -0.98 -3.79 0.48
CA VAL A 19 -2.35 -3.25 0.51
C VAL A 19 -3.35 -4.26 -0.05
N GLU A 20 -3.05 -4.89 -1.19
CA GLU A 20 -3.93 -5.88 -1.82
C GLU A 20 -4.21 -7.10 -0.92
N VAL A 21 -3.21 -7.56 -0.17
CA VAL A 21 -3.40 -8.67 0.78
C VAL A 21 -4.00 -8.25 2.13
N GLY A 22 -4.37 -6.97 2.28
CA GLY A 22 -5.04 -6.43 3.47
C GLY A 22 -4.11 -6.15 4.65
N ILE A 23 -2.86 -5.76 4.39
CA ILE A 23 -1.95 -5.28 5.43
C ILE A 23 -2.23 -3.80 5.69
N ASP A 24 -2.77 -3.51 6.88
CA ASP A 24 -3.16 -2.16 7.28
C ASP A 24 -1.98 -1.27 7.71
N SER A 25 -0.80 -1.86 7.94
CA SER A 25 0.38 -1.11 8.37
C SER A 25 1.70 -1.64 7.81
N MET A 26 2.57 -0.73 7.41
CA MET A 26 3.92 -1.06 6.95
C MET A 26 4.91 0.01 7.41
N SER A 27 6.17 -0.37 7.63
CA SER A 27 7.24 0.56 7.99
C SER A 27 7.95 1.05 6.73
N LEU A 28 8.24 2.35 6.67
CA LEU A 28 8.87 3.01 5.53
C LEU A 28 10.04 3.88 5.97
N ASN A 29 11.00 4.08 5.06
CA ASN A 29 12.02 5.11 5.20
C ASN A 29 11.38 6.51 5.10
N PRO A 30 11.85 7.51 5.87
CA PRO A 30 11.27 8.86 5.86
C PRO A 30 11.14 9.45 4.45
N ASP A 31 12.14 9.20 3.60
CA ASP A 31 12.19 9.72 2.23
C ASP A 31 11.17 9.06 1.30
N SER A 32 10.76 7.81 1.58
CA SER A 32 9.82 7.06 0.75
C SER A 32 8.35 7.27 1.17
N VAL A 33 8.08 7.78 2.38
CA VAL A 33 6.72 7.95 2.93
C VAL A 33 5.81 8.66 1.95
N LEU A 34 6.16 9.86 1.48
CA LEU A 34 5.27 10.66 0.64
C LEU A 34 4.96 9.99 -0.71
N SER A 35 5.96 9.37 -1.33
CA SER A 35 5.77 8.70 -2.62
C SER A 35 4.95 7.43 -2.49
N THR A 36 5.19 6.67 -1.41
CA THR A 36 4.46 5.42 -1.12
C THR A 36 3.02 5.72 -0.75
N THR A 37 2.76 6.73 0.10
CA THR A 37 1.40 7.13 0.47
C THR A 37 0.57 7.51 -0.76
N ARG A 38 1.13 8.25 -1.72
CA ARG A 38 0.40 8.57 -2.97
C ARG A 38 0.00 7.32 -3.75
N ARG A 39 0.91 6.36 -3.88
CA ARG A 39 0.63 5.09 -4.56
C ARG A 39 -0.43 4.26 -3.86
N VAL A 40 -0.35 4.18 -2.53
CA VAL A 40 -1.35 3.50 -1.70
C VAL A 40 -2.72 4.13 -1.92
N LEU A 41 -2.83 5.46 -1.86
CA LEU A 41 -4.09 6.17 -2.10
C LEU A 41 -4.65 5.91 -3.51
N ASP A 42 -3.81 5.92 -4.54
CA ASP A 42 -4.24 5.64 -5.91
C ASP A 42 -4.71 4.18 -6.06
N LEU A 43 -4.02 3.24 -5.40
CA LEU A 43 -4.39 1.83 -5.39
C LEU A 43 -5.70 1.58 -4.62
N GLU A 44 -5.86 2.17 -3.44
CA GLU A 44 -7.08 2.06 -2.62
C GLU A 44 -8.30 2.53 -3.42
N GLN A 45 -8.21 3.68 -4.11
CA GLN A 45 -9.26 4.17 -5.01
C GLN A 45 -9.59 3.18 -6.12
N ARG A 46 -8.58 2.60 -6.78
CA ARG A 46 -8.78 1.59 -7.84
C ARG A 46 -9.44 0.33 -7.32
N LEU A 47 -9.07 -0.11 -6.11
CA LEU A 47 -9.67 -1.27 -5.46
C LEU A 47 -11.12 -1.00 -5.05
N GLU A 48 -11.44 0.21 -4.59
CA GLU A 48 -12.80 0.65 -4.30
C GLU A 48 -13.68 0.71 -5.55
N GLU A 49 -13.17 1.25 -6.66
CA GLU A 49 -13.86 1.31 -7.96
C GLU A 49 -14.09 -0.08 -8.57
N SER A 50 -13.16 -1.02 -8.34
CA SER A 50 -13.21 -2.39 -8.87
C SER A 50 -13.99 -3.35 -7.99
N ALA A 51 -14.26 -2.99 -6.74
CA ALA A 51 -15.06 -3.79 -5.84
C ALA A 51 -16.54 -3.70 -6.28
N PRO A 52 -17.23 -4.82 -6.57
CA PRO A 52 -18.68 -4.79 -6.76
C PRO A 52 -19.29 -4.25 -5.46
N GLU A 53 -20.24 -3.30 -5.57
CA GLU A 53 -20.90 -2.65 -4.43
C GLU A 53 -21.03 -3.64 -3.27
N ARG A 54 -20.29 -3.40 -2.19
CA ARG A 54 -20.39 -4.19 -0.95
C ARG A 54 -21.80 -3.99 -0.40
N ARG A 55 -22.73 -4.85 -0.86
CA ARG A 55 -24.08 -5.01 -0.34
C ARG A 55 -24.03 -5.64 1.05
#